data_AF-A0A3G8CCB4-F1
#
_entry.id   AF-A0A3G8CCB4-F1
#
_cell.length_a   1.000
_cell.length_b   1.000
_cell.length_c   1.000
_cell.angle_alpha   90.00
_cell.angle_beta   90.00
_cell.angle_gamma   90.00
#
_symmetry.space_group_name_H-M   'P 1'
#
loop_
_entity.id
_entity.type
_entity.pdbx_description
1 polymer ?
#
loop_
_entity_poly.entity_id
_entity_poly.type
_entity_poly.pdbx_seq_one_letter_code
_entity_poly.pdbx_strand_id
1 'polypeptide(L)'
;MNGFSLKSIDAHCAAIVQLFVHGMESDYDEEWLVGISMLGIASGVDSVNYSRERFDITLGYCESADDFSQHQEILESRLVTSLCRFNFIWSAVESIIDVAIPRRLIANPSGKINNACYFLKHNATFNIGFSSYIACLDKLKSLIFHESHYGKYIGVGHFGEHVSLAGQGIYMAYKLRNRLAHGSFGLPVTKQEDETHVDNEIVELCSRLVLYSIQILIMICHRDLVPTVSWEGEDVDLELAYTHVQYNGWVEVLEDLMQLELVFN
;
A
#
# COMPACT_ATOMS: atom_id res chain seq x y z
N MET A 1 -16.01 14.90 4.68
CA MET A 1 -15.91 13.47 5.00
C MET A 1 -15.39 13.31 6.43
N ASN A 2 -16.14 13.74 7.43
CA ASN A 2 -15.73 13.65 8.84
C ASN A 2 -16.42 12.43 9.44
N GLY A 3 -15.76 11.26 9.47
CA GLY A 3 -16.34 10.08 10.10
C GLY A 3 -15.66 8.74 9.82
N PHE A 4 -14.99 8.57 8.68
CA PHE A 4 -14.48 7.24 8.29
C PHE A 4 -13.01 7.03 8.67
N SER A 5 -12.76 5.91 9.36
CA SER A 5 -11.42 5.45 9.72
C SER A 5 -10.91 4.46 8.69
N LEU A 6 -9.66 4.61 8.24
CA LEU A 6 -8.99 3.64 7.38
C LEU A 6 -8.78 2.33 8.14
N LYS A 7 -8.95 1.20 7.46
CA LYS A 7 -8.52 -0.12 7.93
C LYS A 7 -7.02 -0.09 8.22
N SER A 8 -6.53 -0.97 9.11
CA SER A 8 -5.10 -1.27 9.18
C SER A 8 -4.58 -1.81 7.84
N ILE A 9 -3.24 -1.85 7.64
CA ILE A 9 -2.65 -2.31 6.38
C ILE A 9 -2.98 -3.78 6.13
N ASP A 10 -2.87 -4.61 7.17
CA ASP A 10 -3.25 -6.04 7.16
C ASP A 10 -4.72 -6.23 6.80
N ALA A 11 -5.64 -5.49 7.44
CA ALA A 11 -7.07 -5.58 7.13
C ALA A 11 -7.41 -5.08 5.72
N HIS A 12 -6.67 -4.11 5.18
CA HIS A 12 -6.84 -3.68 3.78
C HIS A 12 -6.34 -4.74 2.80
N CYS A 13 -5.21 -5.41 3.09
CA CYS A 13 -4.77 -6.57 2.32
C CYS A 13 -5.83 -7.66 2.32
N ALA A 14 -6.34 -8.04 3.50
CA ALA A 14 -7.37 -9.08 3.64
C ALA A 14 -8.64 -8.72 2.85
N ALA A 15 -9.07 -7.46 2.91
CA ALA A 15 -10.27 -7.02 2.23
C ALA A 15 -10.11 -7.03 0.69
N ILE A 16 -8.93 -6.68 0.16
CA ILE A 16 -8.64 -6.84 -1.29
C ILE A 16 -8.67 -8.33 -1.68
N VAL A 17 -8.07 -9.22 -0.87
CA VAL A 17 -8.08 -10.67 -1.14
C VAL A 17 -9.50 -11.21 -1.17
N GLN A 18 -10.31 -10.90 -0.16
CA GLN A 18 -11.70 -11.33 -0.08
C GLN A 18 -12.50 -10.81 -1.28
N LEU A 19 -12.33 -9.53 -1.62
CA LEU A 19 -13.04 -8.92 -2.75
C LEU A 19 -12.65 -9.56 -4.08
N PHE A 20 -11.38 -9.89 -4.27
CA PHE A 20 -10.91 -10.57 -5.47
C PHE A 20 -11.46 -12.01 -5.56
N VAL A 21 -11.37 -12.78 -4.48
CA VAL A 21 -11.82 -14.17 -4.43
C VAL A 21 -13.34 -14.26 -4.59
N HIS A 22 -14.12 -13.50 -3.82
CA HIS A 22 -15.59 -13.55 -3.90
C HIS A 22 -16.13 -12.87 -5.16
N GLY A 23 -15.49 -11.79 -5.62
CA GLY A 23 -15.95 -11.04 -6.79
C GLY A 23 -15.68 -11.71 -8.13
N MET A 24 -14.83 -12.73 -8.18
CA MET A 24 -14.35 -13.33 -9.44
C MET A 24 -14.58 -14.83 -9.54
N GLU A 25 -15.57 -15.37 -8.81
CA GLU A 25 -15.81 -16.81 -8.66
C GLU A 25 -15.95 -17.62 -9.98
N SER A 26 -16.21 -16.97 -11.11
CA SER A 26 -16.47 -17.62 -12.41
C SER A 26 -15.38 -17.43 -13.48
N ASP A 27 -14.39 -16.56 -13.28
CA ASP A 27 -13.35 -16.22 -14.28
C ASP A 27 -11.96 -16.09 -13.61
N TYR A 28 -11.58 -17.11 -12.83
CA TYR A 28 -10.28 -17.15 -12.17
C TYR A 28 -9.14 -17.31 -13.17
N ASP A 29 -8.36 -16.25 -13.35
CA ASP A 29 -7.05 -16.31 -13.97
C ASP A 29 -6.00 -16.69 -12.89
N GLU A 30 -5.43 -17.89 -13.02
CA GLU A 30 -4.40 -18.41 -12.11
C GLU A 30 -3.20 -17.47 -11.97
N GLU A 31 -2.92 -16.64 -12.98
CA GLU A 31 -1.80 -15.70 -12.95
C GLU A 31 -2.01 -14.60 -11.90
N TRP A 32 -3.25 -14.13 -11.69
CA TRP A 32 -3.56 -13.14 -10.66
C TRP A 32 -3.45 -13.71 -9.24
N LEU A 33 -3.75 -15.00 -9.06
CA LEU A 33 -3.74 -15.66 -7.75
C LEU A 33 -2.37 -15.61 -7.07
N VAL A 34 -1.28 -15.58 -7.84
CA VAL A 34 0.08 -15.43 -7.28
C VAL A 34 0.20 -14.12 -6.51
N GLY A 35 -0.22 -13.00 -7.13
CA GLY A 35 -0.18 -11.69 -6.49
C GLY A 35 -1.16 -11.58 -5.32
N ILE A 36 -2.38 -12.09 -5.48
CA ILE A 36 -3.40 -12.08 -4.42
C ILE A 36 -2.98 -12.94 -3.23
N SER A 37 -2.33 -14.08 -3.45
CA SER A 37 -1.80 -14.93 -2.36
C SER A 37 -0.73 -14.22 -1.53
N MET A 38 0.09 -13.37 -2.17
CA MET A 38 1.07 -12.56 -1.45
C MET A 38 0.41 -11.50 -0.55
N LEU A 39 -0.74 -10.94 -0.96
CA LEU A 39 -1.55 -10.08 -0.09
C LEU A 39 -2.15 -10.86 1.09
N GLY A 40 -2.56 -12.12 0.87
CA GLY A 40 -3.00 -13.02 1.93
C GLY A 40 -1.90 -13.24 2.98
N ILE A 41 -0.66 -13.50 2.54
CA ILE A 41 0.49 -13.61 3.45
C ILE A 41 0.72 -12.28 4.18
N ALA A 42 0.71 -11.14 3.47
CA ALA A 42 0.88 -9.82 4.07
C ALA A 42 -0.16 -9.52 5.16
N SER A 43 -1.42 -9.90 4.95
CA SER A 43 -2.48 -9.77 5.95
C SER A 43 -2.27 -10.64 7.18
N GLY A 44 -1.63 -11.81 7.02
CA GLY A 44 -1.35 -12.74 8.11
C GLY A 44 -0.10 -12.39 8.93
N VAL A 45 0.71 -11.41 8.52
CA VAL A 45 1.84 -10.93 9.31
C VAL A 45 1.29 -10.08 10.45
N ASP A 46 1.17 -10.67 11.64
CA ASP A 46 0.80 -9.96 12.87
C ASP A 46 2.01 -9.21 13.47
N SER A 47 3.09 -9.95 13.74
CA SER A 47 4.35 -9.40 14.26
C SER A 47 5.56 -10.17 13.74
N VAL A 48 6.73 -9.52 13.77
CA VAL A 48 8.03 -10.17 13.53
C VAL A 48 8.85 -10.17 14.81
N ASN A 49 9.31 -11.34 15.23
CA ASN A 49 10.20 -11.46 16.37
C ASN A 49 11.58 -10.88 16.03
N TYR A 50 11.90 -9.76 16.67
CA TYR A 50 13.16 -9.04 16.55
C TYR A 50 13.74 -8.85 17.96
N SER A 51 15.02 -9.16 18.13
CA SER A 51 15.71 -9.05 19.42
C SER A 51 17.15 -8.59 19.24
N ARG A 52 17.52 -7.53 19.96
CA ARG A 52 18.88 -6.95 20.00
C ARG A 52 19.79 -7.72 20.96
N GLU A 53 19.21 -8.39 21.95
CA GLU A 53 19.94 -9.19 22.96
C GLU A 53 20.90 -10.21 22.32
N ARG A 54 20.54 -10.74 21.14
CA ARG A 54 21.35 -11.73 20.41
C ARG A 54 22.78 -11.28 20.12
N PHE A 55 23.03 -9.98 20.11
CA PHE A 55 24.34 -9.41 19.81
C PHE A 55 24.92 -8.56 20.95
N ASP A 56 24.21 -8.47 22.08
CA ASP A 56 24.62 -7.63 23.22
C ASP A 56 25.15 -8.49 24.37
N ILE A 57 26.46 -8.70 24.38
CA ILE A 57 27.16 -9.40 25.48
C ILE A 57 27.19 -8.59 26.78
N THR A 58 26.78 -7.33 26.73
CA THR A 58 26.79 -6.38 27.86
C THR A 58 25.41 -6.14 28.47
N LEU A 59 24.39 -6.88 28.02
CA LEU A 59 23.06 -6.84 28.61
C LEU A 59 23.11 -7.18 30.11
N GLY A 60 22.45 -6.38 30.93
CA GLY A 60 22.38 -6.57 32.39
C GLY A 60 23.56 -5.97 33.16
N TYR A 61 24.52 -5.33 32.48
CA TYR A 61 25.66 -4.66 33.15
C TYR A 61 25.36 -3.20 33.52
N CYS A 62 24.40 -2.55 32.83
CA CYS A 62 24.03 -1.16 33.07
C CYS A 62 22.55 -0.94 32.79
N GLU A 63 21.78 -0.70 33.85
CA GLU A 63 20.33 -0.49 33.80
C GLU A 63 19.91 0.56 32.75
N SER A 64 20.55 1.73 32.72
CA SER A 64 20.22 2.77 31.74
C SER A 64 20.53 2.38 30.29
N ALA A 65 21.54 1.53 30.06
CA ALA A 65 21.86 1.01 28.74
C ALA A 65 20.85 -0.07 28.32
N ASP A 66 20.44 -0.92 29.26
CA ASP A 66 19.42 -1.96 29.06
C ASP A 66 18.07 -1.31 28.73
N ASP A 67 17.67 -0.28 29.48
CA ASP A 67 16.45 0.51 29.23
C ASP A 67 16.47 1.12 27.82
N PHE A 68 17.56 1.78 27.43
CA PHE A 68 17.70 2.31 26.07
C PHE A 68 17.57 1.20 25.02
N SER A 69 18.22 0.05 25.26
CA SER A 69 18.20 -1.08 24.34
C SER A 69 16.79 -1.63 24.14
N GLN A 70 16.01 -1.72 25.22
CA GLN A 70 14.62 -2.15 25.20
C GLN A 70 13.73 -1.22 24.37
N HIS A 71 13.82 0.10 24.59
CA HIS A 71 13.05 1.08 23.80
C HIS A 71 13.42 1.05 22.32
N GLN A 72 14.72 0.89 22.02
CA GLN A 72 15.21 0.75 20.65
C GLN A 72 14.68 -0.53 19.99
N GLU A 73 14.65 -1.64 20.72
CA GLU A 73 14.13 -2.92 20.23
C GLU A 73 12.64 -2.84 19.87
N ILE A 74 11.82 -2.17 20.70
CA ILE A 74 10.40 -1.94 20.41
C ILE A 74 10.24 -1.15 19.10
N LEU A 75 11.02 -0.09 18.92
CA LEU A 75 10.98 0.76 17.73
C LEU A 75 11.37 0.00 16.46
N GLU A 76 12.48 -0.75 16.53
CA GLU A 76 12.98 -1.57 15.44
C GLU A 76 12.03 -2.72 15.11
N SER A 77 11.41 -3.35 16.11
CA SER A 77 10.44 -4.44 15.93
C SER A 77 9.20 -3.98 15.13
N ARG A 78 8.69 -2.77 15.42
CA ARG A 78 7.60 -2.15 14.63
C ARG A 78 8.01 -1.95 13.18
N LEU A 79 9.17 -1.32 12.96
CA LEU A 79 9.69 -1.06 11.62
C LEU A 79 9.93 -2.37 10.84
N VAL A 80 10.55 -3.37 11.47
CA VAL A 80 10.83 -4.68 10.86
C VAL A 80 9.52 -5.38 10.47
N THR A 81 8.49 -5.31 11.32
CA THR A 81 7.16 -5.84 11.02
C THR A 81 6.56 -5.15 9.80
N SER A 82 6.61 -3.81 9.75
CA SER A 82 6.12 -3.02 8.61
C SER A 82 6.90 -3.30 7.32
N LEU A 83 8.21 -3.44 7.39
CA LEU A 83 9.06 -3.80 6.25
C LEU A 83 8.78 -5.22 5.74
N CYS A 84 8.57 -6.18 6.64
CA CYS A 84 8.19 -7.55 6.30
C CYS A 84 6.88 -7.55 5.51
N ARG A 85 5.85 -6.87 6.03
CA ARG A 85 4.56 -6.73 5.37
C ARG A 85 4.69 -6.01 4.02
N PHE A 86 5.43 -4.90 3.98
CA PHE A 86 5.70 -4.16 2.75
C PHE A 86 6.34 -5.03 1.67
N ASN A 87 7.30 -5.90 2.02
CA ASN A 87 7.94 -6.79 1.04
C ASN A 87 6.96 -7.77 0.40
N PHE A 88 6.00 -8.31 1.16
CA PHE A 88 4.94 -9.15 0.60
C PHE A 88 3.97 -8.36 -0.28
N ILE A 89 3.55 -7.15 0.15
CA ILE A 89 2.72 -6.25 -0.67
C ILE A 89 3.45 -5.84 -1.97
N TRP A 90 4.76 -5.59 -1.89
CA TRP A 90 5.59 -5.27 -3.04
C TRP A 90 5.67 -6.46 -4.01
N SER A 91 5.86 -7.67 -3.48
CA SER A 91 5.86 -8.89 -4.29
C SER A 91 4.50 -9.12 -4.97
N ALA A 92 3.40 -8.79 -4.28
CA ALA A 92 2.06 -8.82 -4.85
C ALA A 92 1.92 -7.88 -6.05
N VAL A 93 2.31 -6.61 -5.91
CA VAL A 93 2.18 -5.64 -7.02
C VAL A 93 3.09 -5.99 -8.19
N GLU A 94 4.30 -6.50 -7.94
CA GLU A 94 5.19 -6.92 -9.03
C GLU A 94 4.63 -8.10 -9.83
N SER A 95 3.94 -9.03 -9.16
CA SER A 95 3.27 -10.17 -9.80
C SER A 95 2.03 -9.70 -10.58
N ILE A 96 1.21 -8.84 -9.97
CA ILE A 96 0.01 -8.27 -10.60
C ILE A 96 0.38 -7.46 -11.84
N ILE A 97 1.47 -6.68 -11.80
CA ILE A 97 1.94 -5.93 -12.97
C ILE A 97 2.28 -6.85 -14.16
N ASP A 98 2.83 -8.04 -13.92
CA ASP A 98 3.20 -8.98 -14.99
C ASP A 98 1.98 -9.50 -15.77
N VAL A 99 0.81 -9.50 -15.12
CA VAL A 99 -0.46 -9.98 -15.68
C VAL A 99 -1.30 -8.81 -16.21
N ALA A 100 -1.47 -7.76 -15.39
CA ALA A 100 -2.31 -6.62 -15.70
C ALA A 100 -1.80 -5.78 -16.88
N ILE A 101 -0.48 -5.77 -17.11
CA ILE A 101 0.14 -4.83 -18.06
C ILE A 101 0.64 -5.58 -19.30
N PRO A 102 0.21 -5.17 -20.51
CA PRO A 102 0.67 -5.79 -21.74
C PRO A 102 2.21 -5.76 -21.87
N ARG A 103 2.85 -6.92 -22.06
CA ARG A 103 4.32 -7.05 -22.16
C ARG A 103 4.97 -6.20 -23.25
N ARG A 104 4.22 -5.80 -24.28
CA ARG A 104 4.67 -4.94 -25.39
C ARG A 104 4.70 -3.45 -25.03
N LEU A 105 4.14 -3.07 -23.87
CA LEU A 105 4.18 -1.71 -23.37
C LEU A 105 5.61 -1.39 -22.91
N ILE A 106 6.24 -0.42 -23.59
CA ILE A 106 7.59 0.02 -23.25
C ILE A 106 7.51 1.51 -22.93
N ALA A 107 7.54 1.84 -21.64
CA ALA A 107 7.69 3.21 -21.20
C ALA A 107 9.13 3.69 -21.43
N ASN A 108 9.30 5.01 -21.52
CA ASN A 108 10.60 5.66 -21.46
C ASN A 108 10.65 6.53 -20.20
N PRO A 109 11.52 6.24 -19.22
CA PRO A 109 12.52 5.16 -19.19
C PRO A 109 11.93 3.75 -19.02
N SER A 110 12.61 2.74 -19.57
CA SER A 110 12.17 1.35 -19.47
C SER A 110 12.20 0.80 -18.04
N GLY A 111 11.27 -0.07 -17.70
CA GLY A 111 11.28 -0.82 -16.45
C GLY A 111 9.87 -1.16 -15.98
N LYS A 112 9.73 -2.25 -15.21
CA LYS A 112 8.42 -2.76 -14.76
C LYS A 112 7.55 -1.67 -14.12
N ILE A 113 8.10 -0.92 -13.16
CA ILE A 113 7.36 0.15 -12.48
C ILE A 113 7.10 1.34 -13.41
N ASN A 114 8.02 1.70 -14.30
CA ASN A 114 7.79 2.80 -15.25
C ASN A 114 6.68 2.43 -16.26
N ASN A 115 6.64 1.18 -16.70
CA ASN A 115 5.55 0.64 -17.51
C ASN A 115 4.23 0.69 -16.76
N ALA A 116 4.24 0.37 -15.46
CA ALA A 116 3.06 0.50 -14.60
C ALA A 116 2.57 1.94 -14.48
N CYS A 117 3.46 2.89 -14.18
CA CYS A 117 3.10 4.30 -14.14
C CYS A 117 2.53 4.79 -15.49
N TYR A 118 3.16 4.38 -16.60
CA TYR A 118 2.70 4.74 -17.94
C TYR A 118 1.32 4.14 -18.24
N PHE A 119 1.10 2.87 -17.88
CA PHE A 119 -0.20 2.21 -18.04
C PHE A 119 -1.28 2.90 -17.22
N LEU A 120 -1.02 3.18 -15.94
CA LEU A 120 -1.93 3.91 -15.06
C LEU A 120 -2.24 5.31 -15.60
N LYS A 121 -1.26 6.03 -16.16
CA LYS A 121 -1.47 7.35 -16.75
C LYS A 121 -2.53 7.36 -17.87
N HIS A 122 -2.59 6.30 -18.67
CA HIS A 122 -3.47 6.25 -19.85
C HIS A 122 -4.80 5.56 -19.60
N ASN A 123 -4.90 4.75 -18.54
CA ASN A 123 -6.07 3.91 -18.29
C ASN A 123 -6.79 4.23 -16.97
N ALA A 124 -6.13 4.85 -15.99
CA ALA A 124 -6.78 5.18 -14.73
C ALA A 124 -7.74 6.36 -14.91
N THR A 125 -9.03 6.10 -14.70
CA THR A 125 -10.05 7.15 -14.53
C THR A 125 -10.17 7.45 -13.04
N PHE A 126 -9.69 8.62 -12.61
CA PHE A 126 -9.93 9.08 -11.24
C PHE A 126 -11.38 9.52 -11.10
N ASN A 127 -12.23 8.62 -10.61
CA ASN A 127 -13.49 9.02 -10.00
C ASN A 127 -13.25 9.48 -8.55
N ILE A 128 -14.23 10.21 -8.00
CA ILE A 128 -14.26 10.85 -6.67
C ILE A 128 -13.82 9.90 -5.52
N GLY A 129 -13.86 8.60 -5.77
CA GLY A 129 -13.50 7.51 -4.88
C GLY A 129 -12.09 7.45 -4.29
N PHE A 130 -11.07 8.06 -4.92
CA PHE A 130 -9.67 7.95 -4.46
C PHE A 130 -9.18 9.13 -3.62
N SER A 131 -10.08 9.85 -2.94
CA SER A 131 -9.72 10.97 -2.06
C SER A 131 -8.73 10.56 -0.96
N SER A 132 -8.86 9.35 -0.40
CA SER A 132 -7.92 8.80 0.58
C SER A 132 -6.54 8.50 -0.02
N TYR A 133 -6.46 8.03 -1.27
CA TYR A 133 -5.18 7.89 -1.96
C TYR A 133 -4.46 9.23 -2.07
N ILE A 134 -5.16 10.29 -2.46
CA ILE A 134 -4.58 11.64 -2.56
C ILE A 134 -4.09 12.11 -1.19
N ALA A 135 -4.91 11.95 -0.15
CA ALA A 135 -4.52 12.32 1.21
C ALA A 135 -3.29 11.55 1.71
N CYS A 136 -3.23 10.23 1.47
CA CYS A 136 -2.06 9.41 1.80
C CYS A 136 -0.82 9.84 1.00
N LEU A 137 -0.99 10.16 -0.29
CA LEU A 137 0.10 10.60 -1.15
C LEU A 137 0.66 11.95 -0.70
N ASP A 138 -0.20 12.90 -0.38
CA ASP A 138 0.21 14.23 0.09
C ASP A 138 0.91 14.13 1.45
N LYS A 139 0.39 13.30 2.35
CA LYS A 139 1.07 13.00 3.62
C LYS A 139 2.45 12.38 3.40
N LEU A 140 2.55 11.39 2.50
CA LEU A 140 3.83 10.76 2.17
C LEU A 140 4.83 11.77 1.62
N LYS A 141 4.40 12.63 0.69
CA LYS A 141 5.24 13.71 0.15
C LYS A 141 5.71 14.65 1.24
N SER A 142 4.81 15.03 2.17
CA SER A 142 5.16 15.89 3.30
C SER A 142 6.28 15.27 4.13
N LEU A 143 6.11 14.02 4.56
CA LEU A 143 7.11 13.31 5.36
C LEU A 143 8.44 13.17 4.60
N ILE A 144 8.38 12.80 3.32
CA ILE A 144 9.59 12.57 2.53
C ILE A 144 10.38 13.86 2.27
N PHE A 145 9.70 14.95 1.92
CA PHE A 145 10.37 16.18 1.48
C PHE A 145 10.65 17.18 2.60
N HIS A 146 9.94 17.10 3.73
CA HIS A 146 10.08 18.06 4.82
C HIS A 146 10.61 17.45 6.10
N GLU A 147 10.34 16.17 6.37
CA GLU A 147 10.57 15.56 7.70
C GLU A 147 11.58 14.42 7.69
N SER A 148 12.06 14.01 6.51
CA SER A 148 12.98 12.88 6.37
C SER A 148 14.21 13.19 5.55
N HIS A 149 15.23 12.35 5.70
CA HIS A 149 16.43 12.40 4.88
C HIS A 149 16.23 11.78 3.48
N TYR A 150 15.03 11.28 3.14
CA TYR A 150 14.77 10.62 1.85
C TYR A 150 14.51 11.59 0.70
N GLY A 151 14.10 12.83 0.98
CA GLY A 151 13.78 13.84 -0.05
C GLY A 151 14.91 14.06 -1.06
N LYS A 152 16.17 14.07 -0.60
CA LYS A 152 17.36 14.18 -1.47
C LYS A 152 17.49 13.08 -2.52
N TYR A 153 16.86 11.92 -2.29
CA TYR A 153 16.96 10.75 -3.16
C TYR A 153 15.79 10.59 -4.11
N ILE A 154 14.62 11.10 -3.74
CA ILE A 154 13.40 11.03 -4.55
C ILE A 154 13.33 12.20 -5.55
N GLY A 155 14.16 13.23 -5.35
CA GLY A 155 14.20 14.44 -6.18
C GLY A 155 13.14 15.44 -5.73
N VAL A 156 13.19 16.68 -6.22
CA VAL A 156 12.37 17.82 -5.75
C VAL A 156 10.90 17.73 -6.22
N GLY A 157 10.27 16.56 -6.10
CA GLY A 157 8.90 16.33 -6.57
C GLY A 157 8.72 16.31 -8.10
N HIS A 158 9.82 16.30 -8.87
CA HIS A 158 9.76 16.14 -10.32
C HIS A 158 9.66 14.66 -10.69
N PHE A 159 8.44 14.22 -10.99
CA PHE A 159 8.19 12.91 -11.56
C PHE A 159 8.42 12.94 -13.07
N GLY A 160 8.83 11.81 -13.66
CA GLY A 160 8.97 11.71 -15.11
C GLY A 160 7.61 11.85 -15.82
N GLU A 161 7.62 12.23 -17.10
CA GLU A 161 6.38 12.46 -17.88
C GLU A 161 5.45 11.24 -17.91
N HIS A 162 5.99 10.04 -17.74
CA HIS A 162 5.23 8.78 -17.69
C HIS A 162 4.46 8.56 -16.38
N VAL A 163 4.67 9.38 -15.35
CA VAL A 163 4.08 9.23 -14.03
C VAL A 163 2.94 10.23 -13.82
N SER A 164 1.69 9.74 -13.93
CA SER A 164 0.49 10.51 -13.54
C SER A 164 0.30 10.51 -12.02
N LEU A 165 -0.73 11.24 -11.54
CA LEU A 165 -1.13 11.20 -10.13
C LEU A 165 -1.36 9.76 -9.62
N ALA A 166 -1.96 8.87 -10.42
CA ALA A 166 -2.17 7.46 -10.08
C ALA A 166 -0.86 6.66 -9.98
N GLY A 167 0.15 7.05 -10.77
CA GLY A 167 1.46 6.40 -10.75
C GLY A 167 2.39 6.89 -9.65
N GLN A 168 2.12 8.04 -9.01
CA GLN A 168 3.05 8.64 -8.05
C GLN A 168 3.26 7.77 -6.81
N GLY A 169 2.21 7.15 -6.26
CA GLY A 169 2.29 6.32 -5.08
C GLY A 169 3.24 5.13 -5.25
N ILE A 170 2.97 4.29 -6.27
CA ILE A 170 3.84 3.13 -6.59
C ILE A 170 5.26 3.56 -7.00
N TYR A 171 5.41 4.70 -7.69
CA TYR A 171 6.72 5.20 -8.08
C TYR A 171 7.55 5.63 -6.86
N MET A 172 6.94 6.29 -5.87
CA MET A 172 7.63 6.66 -4.63
C MET A 172 7.99 5.41 -3.81
N ALA A 173 7.06 4.45 -3.70
CA ALA A 173 7.33 3.17 -3.04
C ALA A 173 8.48 2.40 -3.71
N TYR A 174 8.57 2.41 -5.05
CA TYR A 174 9.69 1.84 -5.79
C TYR A 174 11.03 2.48 -5.41
N LYS A 175 11.09 3.80 -5.30
CA LYS A 175 12.32 4.50 -4.89
C LYS A 175 12.72 4.12 -3.47
N LEU A 176 11.76 4.03 -2.55
CA LEU A 176 11.99 3.58 -1.18
C LEU A 176 12.51 2.13 -1.14
N ARG A 177 11.84 1.21 -1.85
CA ARG A 177 12.22 -0.20 -1.94
C ARG A 177 13.64 -0.38 -2.44
N ASN A 178 14.04 0.36 -3.48
CA ASN A 178 15.42 0.28 -3.97
C ASN A 178 16.43 0.75 -2.91
N ARG A 179 16.08 1.75 -2.09
CA ARG A 179 16.97 2.20 -1.00
C ARG A 179 17.13 1.16 0.09
N LEU A 180 16.04 0.49 0.45
CA LEU A 180 16.04 -0.67 1.34
C LEU A 180 16.94 -1.79 0.78
N ALA A 181 16.75 -2.17 -0.49
CA ALA A 181 17.53 -3.22 -1.14
C ALA A 181 19.04 -2.90 -1.23
N HIS A 182 19.42 -1.62 -1.27
CA HIS A 182 20.81 -1.18 -1.29
C HIS A 182 21.39 -0.87 0.10
N GLY A 183 20.66 -1.16 1.20
CA GLY A 183 21.14 -0.93 2.57
C GLY A 183 21.31 0.54 2.94
N SER A 184 20.65 1.44 2.20
CA SER A 184 20.75 2.89 2.39
C SER A 184 19.56 3.48 3.17
N PHE A 185 18.74 2.60 3.75
CA PHE A 185 17.65 2.95 4.64
C PHE A 185 18.22 3.17 6.05
N GLY A 186 17.99 4.35 6.63
CA GLY A 186 18.43 4.63 7.99
C GLY A 186 17.62 3.80 8.99
N LEU A 187 18.29 3.20 9.97
CA LEU A 187 17.58 2.65 11.12
C LEU A 187 17.25 3.79 12.08
N PRO A 188 16.02 3.82 12.63
CA PRO A 188 15.62 4.84 13.57
C PRO A 188 16.44 4.72 14.86
N VAL A 189 16.61 5.80 15.60
CA VAL A 189 17.24 5.78 16.93
C VAL A 189 16.27 6.38 17.92
N THR A 190 15.96 5.62 18.99
CA THR A 190 15.02 6.03 20.04
C THR A 190 15.55 7.22 20.83
N LYS A 191 14.64 8.12 21.22
CA LYS A 191 14.89 9.14 22.24
C LYS A 191 14.28 8.77 23.60
N GLN A 192 13.90 7.49 23.79
CA GLN A 192 13.36 6.90 25.02
C GLN A 192 11.91 7.30 25.39
N GLU A 193 11.18 8.01 24.54
CA GLU A 193 9.72 8.21 24.68
C GLU A 193 8.96 7.18 23.81
N ASP A 194 7.64 7.02 24.01
CA ASP A 194 6.74 6.21 23.18
C ASP A 194 6.71 6.73 21.72
N GLU A 195 7.78 6.48 20.98
CA GLU A 195 8.01 7.10 19.67
C GLU A 195 7.52 6.20 18.55
N THR A 196 6.71 6.78 17.67
CA THR A 196 6.58 6.32 16.29
C THR A 196 7.61 7.07 15.45
N HIS A 197 8.50 6.35 14.78
CA HIS A 197 9.46 6.99 13.89
C HIS A 197 8.86 7.24 12.51
N VAL A 198 9.23 8.37 11.91
CA VAL A 198 8.80 8.77 10.55
C VAL A 198 9.08 7.68 9.50
N ASP A 199 10.13 6.87 9.70
CA ASP A 199 10.46 5.75 8.81
C ASP A 199 9.36 4.69 8.76
N ASN A 200 8.79 4.32 9.92
CA ASN A 200 7.70 3.33 9.97
C ASN A 200 6.46 3.87 9.25
N GLU A 201 6.13 5.13 9.49
CA GLU A 201 4.99 5.78 8.86
C GLU A 201 5.16 5.92 7.34
N ILE A 202 6.37 6.24 6.87
CA ILE A 202 6.71 6.24 5.44
C ILE A 202 6.49 4.86 4.82
N VAL A 203 6.94 3.79 5.49
CA VAL A 203 6.76 2.40 5.00
C VAL A 203 5.28 2.03 4.97
N GLU A 204 4.50 2.39 5.98
CA GLU A 204 3.04 2.15 6.02
C GLU A 204 2.30 2.91 4.92
N LEU A 205 2.63 4.19 4.69
CA LEU A 205 2.06 4.99 3.61
C LEU A 205 2.44 4.43 2.23
N CYS A 206 3.69 4.02 2.04
CA CYS A 206 4.11 3.34 0.81
C CYS A 206 3.33 2.02 0.61
N SER A 207 3.16 1.23 1.66
CA SER A 207 2.35 0.00 1.62
C SER A 207 0.92 0.30 1.18
N ARG A 208 0.28 1.32 1.80
CA ARG A 208 -1.07 1.76 1.46
C ARG A 208 -1.20 2.18 0.00
N LEU A 209 -0.28 3.00 -0.48
CA LEU A 209 -0.30 3.51 -1.86
C LEU A 209 -0.05 2.41 -2.90
N VAL A 210 0.74 1.38 -2.55
CA VAL A 210 0.87 0.18 -3.37
C VAL A 210 -0.44 -0.61 -3.41
N LEU A 211 -1.14 -0.77 -2.27
CA LEU A 211 -2.47 -1.40 -2.24
C LEU A 211 -3.48 -0.65 -3.12
N TYR A 212 -3.53 0.68 -3.05
CA TYR A 212 -4.35 1.47 -3.98
C TYR A 212 -3.96 1.26 -5.44
N SER A 213 -2.66 1.14 -5.74
CA SER A 213 -2.20 0.86 -7.10
C SER A 213 -2.68 -0.51 -7.59
N ILE A 214 -2.67 -1.52 -6.71
CA ILE A 214 -3.25 -2.84 -6.99
C ILE A 214 -4.75 -2.73 -7.27
N GLN A 215 -5.51 -2.03 -6.41
CA GLN A 215 -6.96 -1.83 -6.60
C GLN A 215 -7.24 -1.18 -7.97
N ILE A 216 -6.49 -0.13 -8.34
CA ILE A 216 -6.63 0.54 -9.63
C ILE A 216 -6.33 -0.40 -10.80
N LEU A 217 -5.29 -1.24 -10.70
CA LEU A 217 -4.98 -2.21 -11.74
C LEU A 217 -6.09 -3.26 -11.91
N ILE A 218 -6.65 -3.77 -10.81
CA ILE A 218 -7.78 -4.72 -10.84
C ILE A 218 -8.98 -4.08 -11.54
N MET A 219 -9.37 -2.88 -11.12
CA MET A 219 -10.50 -2.16 -11.71
C MET A 219 -10.30 -1.88 -13.20
N ILE A 220 -9.09 -1.51 -13.64
CA ILE A 220 -8.81 -1.29 -15.06
C ILE A 220 -8.96 -2.59 -15.87
N CYS A 221 -8.41 -3.69 -15.38
CA CYS A 221 -8.36 -4.95 -16.14
C CYS A 221 -9.70 -5.69 -16.18
N HIS A 222 -10.52 -5.51 -15.16
CA HIS A 222 -11.82 -6.19 -15.03
C HIS A 222 -13.01 -5.25 -15.26
N ARG A 223 -12.76 -4.06 -15.83
CA ARG A 223 -13.77 -3.01 -16.07
C ARG A 223 -14.93 -3.44 -16.96
N ASP A 224 -14.66 -4.26 -17.97
CA ASP A 224 -15.67 -4.64 -18.98
C ASP A 224 -16.35 -5.99 -18.68
N LEU A 225 -15.87 -6.72 -17.67
CA LEU A 225 -16.39 -8.03 -17.27
C LEU A 225 -17.41 -7.96 -16.14
N VAL A 226 -17.73 -6.76 -15.64
CA VAL A 226 -18.34 -6.50 -14.31
C VAL A 226 -19.39 -7.55 -13.91
N PRO A 227 -19.01 -8.55 -13.10
CA PRO A 227 -19.95 -9.21 -12.23
C PRO A 227 -20.32 -8.20 -11.14
N THR A 228 -21.57 -8.20 -10.72
CA THR A 228 -21.86 -7.72 -9.38
C THR A 228 -21.04 -8.56 -8.41
N VAL A 229 -20.26 -7.92 -7.55
CA VAL A 229 -19.63 -8.63 -6.44
C VAL A 229 -20.74 -8.92 -5.45
N SER A 230 -21.04 -10.20 -5.21
CA SER A 230 -21.91 -10.56 -4.11
C SER A 230 -21.12 -10.47 -2.80
N TRP A 231 -21.34 -9.41 -2.04
CA TRP A 231 -20.74 -9.20 -0.72
C TRP A 231 -21.81 -9.29 0.35
N GLU A 232 -21.69 -10.25 1.27
CA GLU A 232 -22.68 -10.48 2.33
C GLU A 232 -24.14 -10.67 1.82
N GLY A 233 -24.29 -11.10 0.56
CA GLY A 233 -25.59 -11.31 -0.08
C GLY A 233 -26.12 -10.12 -0.87
N GLU A 234 -25.37 -9.02 -0.97
CA GLU A 234 -25.71 -7.85 -1.78
C GLU A 234 -24.82 -7.75 -3.02
N ASP A 235 -25.44 -7.42 -4.16
CA ASP A 235 -24.76 -7.21 -5.43
C ASP A 235 -24.21 -5.78 -5.50
N VAL A 236 -22.88 -5.62 -5.43
CA VAL A 236 -22.20 -4.31 -5.45
C VAL A 236 -21.35 -4.15 -6.71
N ASP A 237 -21.35 -2.95 -7.28
CA ASP A 237 -20.47 -2.59 -8.40
C ASP A 237 -18.98 -2.76 -8.02
N LEU A 238 -18.19 -3.35 -8.91
CA LEU A 238 -16.77 -3.66 -8.68
C LEU A 238 -15.94 -2.40 -8.40
N GLU A 239 -16.13 -1.35 -9.20
CA GLU A 239 -15.39 -0.09 -9.04
C GLU A 239 -15.73 0.52 -7.68
N LEU A 240 -17.00 0.50 -7.30
CA LEU A 240 -17.49 1.00 -6.03
C LEU A 240 -16.95 0.21 -4.83
N ALA A 241 -16.94 -1.12 -4.91
CA ALA A 241 -16.43 -2.00 -3.86
C ALA A 241 -14.92 -1.78 -3.64
N TYR A 242 -14.12 -1.83 -4.71
CA TYR A 242 -12.68 -1.60 -4.62
C TYR A 242 -12.33 -0.17 -4.20
N THR A 243 -13.17 0.80 -4.53
CA THR A 243 -12.99 2.19 -4.12
C THR A 243 -13.18 2.40 -2.63
N HIS A 244 -13.96 1.57 -1.93
CA HIS A 244 -14.28 1.78 -0.51
C HIS A 244 -13.70 0.73 0.44
N VAL A 245 -13.14 -0.35 -0.10
CA VAL A 245 -12.56 -1.48 0.65
C VAL A 245 -11.49 -1.06 1.68
N GLN A 246 -10.88 0.12 1.57
CA GLN A 246 -9.93 0.65 2.56
C GLN A 246 -10.57 1.19 3.85
N TYR A 247 -11.89 1.40 3.90
CA TYR A 247 -12.56 2.03 5.04
C TYR A 247 -13.20 1.00 5.96
N ASN A 248 -13.24 1.30 7.26
CA ASN A 248 -14.08 0.57 8.19
C ASN A 248 -15.55 0.92 7.93
N GLY A 249 -16.45 -0.08 8.00
CA GLY A 249 -17.88 0.13 7.77
C GLY A 249 -18.22 0.60 6.36
N TRP A 250 -17.44 0.22 5.34
CA TRP A 250 -17.61 0.71 3.97
C TRP A 250 -19.01 0.45 3.36
N VAL A 251 -19.76 -0.53 3.87
CA VAL A 251 -21.18 -0.73 3.53
C VAL A 251 -22.02 0.50 3.92
N GLU A 252 -21.77 1.11 5.08
CA GLU A 252 -22.41 2.37 5.49
C GLU A 252 -22.07 3.52 4.53
N VAL A 253 -20.86 3.50 3.94
CA VAL A 253 -20.48 4.47 2.90
C VAL A 253 -21.34 4.29 1.64
N LEU A 254 -21.71 3.06 1.28
CA LEU A 254 -22.63 2.80 0.16
C LEU A 254 -24.02 3.33 0.46
N GLU A 255 -24.55 3.07 1.67
CA GLU A 255 -25.88 3.54 2.08
C GLU A 255 -26.00 5.06 1.99
N ASP A 256 -24.96 5.80 2.41
CA ASP A 256 -24.90 7.25 2.32
C ASP A 256 -24.75 7.76 0.88
N LEU A 257 -23.98 7.07 0.03
CA LEU A 257 -23.77 7.45 -1.37
C LEU A 257 -24.99 7.14 -2.26
N MET A 258 -25.73 6.07 -1.96
CA MET A 258 -26.93 5.65 -2.70
C MET A 258 -28.14 6.57 -2.46
N GLN A 259 -28.11 7.50 -1.50
CA GLN A 259 -29.15 8.53 -1.34
C GLN A 259 -29.05 9.68 -2.36
N LEU A 260 -28.10 9.64 -3.30
CA LEU A 260 -27.88 10.64 -4.32
C LEU A 260 -27.85 10.01 -5.72
N GLU A 261 -29.02 9.71 -6.27
CA GLU A 261 -29.41 9.92 -7.69
C GLU A 261 -30.75 9.22 -7.99
N LEU A 262 -31.85 9.97 -7.83
CA LEU A 262 -33.06 9.75 -8.62
C LEU A 262 -33.32 11.02 -9.42
N VAL A 263 -32.59 11.16 -10.54
CA VAL A 263 -33.01 12.03 -11.64
C VAL A 263 -33.51 11.10 -12.73
N PHE A 264 -34.82 10.84 -12.72
CA PHE A 264 -35.52 10.32 -13.89
C PHE A 264 -35.56 11.44 -14.94
N ASN A 265 -35.00 11.17 -16.12
CA ASN A 265 -35.40 11.85 -17.35
C ASN A 265 -36.32 10.92 -18.13
#